data_AF-A0A0M4D4X2-F1
#
_entry.id   AF-A0A0M4D4X2-F1
#
_cell.length_a   1.000
_cell.length_b   1.000
_cell.length_c   1.000
_cell.angle_alpha   90.00
_cell.angle_beta   90.00
_cell.angle_gamma   90.00
#
_symmetry.space_group_name_H-M   'P 1'
#
loop_
_entity.id
_entity.type
_entity.pdbx_description
1 polymer ?
#
loop_
_entity_poly.entity_id
_entity_poly.type
_entity_poly.pdbx_seq_one_letter_code
_entity_poly.pdbx_strand_id
1 'polypeptide(L)' 'MTGNLTVHTTWAEGTAQVALQFTGATDWFTMAGSPTPCPSEEASRALHDAVVQAVRNGGGAVVPAWAPQEGRTAGH' A
#
# COMPACT_ATOMS: atom_id res chain seq x y z
N MET A 1 -8.70 2.08 19.17
CA MET A 1 -9.60 1.11 18.51
C MET A 1 -9.57 1.39 17.02
N THR A 2 -8.64 0.79 16.29
CA THR A 2 -8.68 0.81 14.83
C THR A 2 -9.71 -0.24 14.43
N GLY A 3 -10.86 0.22 13.93
CA GLY A 3 -11.92 -0.69 13.46
C GLY A 3 -11.35 -1.67 12.45
N ASN A 4 -11.95 -2.85 12.35
CA ASN A 4 -11.59 -3.80 11.32
C ASN A 4 -11.67 -3.09 9.95
N LEU A 5 -10.62 -3.13 9.16
CA LEU A 5 -10.60 -2.42 7.88
C LEU A 5 -9.83 -3.24 6.84
N THR A 6 -10.39 -3.26 5.64
CA THR A 6 -9.94 -4.11 4.54
C THR A 6 -8.98 -3.30 3.69
N VAL A 7 -7.78 -3.83 3.47
CA VAL A 7 -6.79 -3.24 2.56
C VAL A 7 -6.92 -3.92 1.20
N HIS A 8 -7.18 -3.13 0.16
CA HIS A 8 -7.12 -3.58 -1.22
C HIS A 8 -5.95 -2.89 -1.91
N THR A 9 -5.03 -3.70 -2.46
CA THR A 9 -3.90 -3.19 -3.23
C THR A 9 -4.03 -3.66 -4.66
N THR A 10 -4.19 -2.72 -5.59
CA THR A 10 -4.26 -2.98 -7.03
C THR A 10 -2.94 -2.56 -7.65
N TRP A 11 -2.22 -3.48 -8.27
CA TRP A 11 -0.99 -3.17 -9.01
C TRP A 11 -1.27 -3.17 -10.51
N ALA A 12 -0.98 -2.04 -11.16
CA ALA A 12 -1.17 -1.85 -12.59
C ALA A 12 -0.08 -0.92 -13.15
N GLU A 13 0.45 -1.26 -14.33
CA GLU A 13 1.40 -0.43 -15.08
C GLU A 13 2.63 0.04 -14.28
N GLY A 14 3.16 -0.81 -13.38
CA GLY A 14 4.31 -0.45 -12.55
C GLY A 14 3.99 0.55 -11.43
N THR A 15 2.71 0.72 -11.10
CA THR A 15 2.25 1.51 -9.96
C THR A 15 1.30 0.69 -9.09
N ALA A 16 1.34 0.92 -7.79
CA ALA A 16 0.38 0.34 -6.86
C ALA A 16 -0.60 1.41 -6.38
N GLN A 17 -1.87 1.09 -6.46
CA GLN A 17 -2.96 1.85 -5.89
C GLN A 17 -3.43 1.13 -4.63
N VAL A 18 -3.42 1.84 -3.51
CA VAL A 18 -3.86 1.31 -2.23
C VAL A 18 -5.16 1.98 -1.84
N ALA A 19 -6.20 1.18 -1.68
CA ALA A 19 -7.51 1.60 -1.20
C ALA A 19 -7.88 0.84 0.09
N LEU A 20 -8.52 1.54 1.01
CA LEU A 20 -9.00 1.01 2.28
C LEU A 20 -10.52 1.05 2.29
N GLN A 21 -11.14 0.01 2.83
CA GLN A 21 -12.55 0.03 3.17
C GLN A 21 -12.71 -0.18 4.67
N PHE A 22 -13.38 0.75 5.34
CA PHE A 22 -13.74 0.59 6.75
C PHE A 22 -14.88 -0.42 6.89
N THR A 23 -14.82 -1.28 7.92
CA THR A 23 -15.97 -2.15 8.22
C THR A 23 -17.16 -1.27 8.61
N GLY A 24 -18.19 -1.27 7.75
CA GLY A 24 -19.39 -0.41 7.88
C GLY A 24 -19.46 0.73 6.85
N ALA A 25 -18.39 1.00 6.10
CA ALA A 25 -18.41 1.89 4.95
C ALA A 25 -18.52 1.08 3.65
N THR A 26 -19.33 1.57 2.72
CA THR A 26 -19.38 1.02 1.35
C THR A 26 -18.28 1.61 0.48
N ASP A 27 -17.80 2.80 0.84
CA ASP A 27 -16.84 3.56 0.04
C ASP A 27 -15.40 3.05 0.23
N TRP A 28 -14.63 3.13 -0.86
CA TRP A 28 -13.22 2.81 -0.89
C TRP A 28 -12.39 4.09 -0.79
N PHE A 29 -11.71 4.26 0.34
CA PHE A 29 -10.84 5.40 0.57
C PHE A 29 -9.45 5.13 0.02
N THR A 30 -9.05 5.91 -0.99
CA THR A 30 -7.68 5.86 -1.50
C THR A 30 -6.72 6.43 -0.45
N MET A 31 -5.64 5.71 -0.14
CA MET A 31 -4.64 6.21 0.79
C MET A 31 -3.90 7.43 0.22
N ALA A 32 -3.58 8.39 1.09
CA ALA A 32 -2.79 9.56 0.74
C ALA A 32 -1.37 9.14 0.34
N GLY A 33 -1.00 9.42 -0.93
CA GLY A 33 0.25 8.98 -1.54
C GLY A 33 0.09 7.94 -2.66
N SER A 34 -1.14 7.48 -2.93
CA SER A 34 -1.45 6.65 -4.11
C SER A 34 -1.84 7.50 -5.32
N PRO A 35 -1.48 7.09 -6.55
CA PRO A 35 -0.70 5.90 -6.92
C PRO A 35 0.79 6.04 -6.58
N THR A 36 1.40 4.96 -6.08
CA THR A 36 2.84 4.92 -5.78
C THR A 36 3.61 4.10 -6.80
N PRO A 37 4.81 4.53 -7.24
CA PRO A 37 5.61 3.79 -8.21
C PRO A 37 6.11 2.45 -7.64
N CYS A 38 5.61 1.33 -8.16
CA CYS A 38 5.97 -0.04 -7.79
C CYS A 38 6.61 -0.77 -8.97
N PRO A 39 7.96 -0.83 -9.04
CA PRO A 39 8.67 -1.40 -10.18
C PRO A 39 8.55 -2.94 -10.29
N SER A 40 8.05 -3.64 -9.26
CA SER A 40 7.98 -5.11 -9.23
C SER A 40 6.86 -5.62 -8.32
N GLU A 41 6.41 -6.86 -8.54
CA GLU A 41 5.41 -7.51 -7.69
C GLU A 41 5.88 -7.63 -6.23
N GLU A 42 7.17 -7.91 -6.02
CA GLU A 42 7.77 -7.97 -4.67
C GLU A 42 7.64 -6.64 -3.93
N ALA A 43 7.83 -5.52 -4.63
CA ALA A 43 7.65 -4.18 -4.09
C ALA A 43 6.18 -3.91 -3.73
N SER A 44 5.24 -4.35 -4.58
CA SER A 44 3.81 -4.29 -4.29
C SER A 44 3.42 -5.11 -3.06
N ARG A 45 4.00 -6.30 -2.88
CA ARG A 45 3.76 -7.15 -1.71
C ARG A 45 4.33 -6.54 -0.43
N ALA A 46 5.53 -5.98 -0.49
CA ALA A 46 6.14 -5.28 0.64
C ALA A 46 5.34 -4.02 1.04
N LEU A 47 4.86 -3.26 0.06
CA LEU A 47 3.95 -2.14 0.27
C LEU A 47 2.65 -2.60 0.93
N HIS A 48 2.04 -3.67 0.43
CA HIS A 48 0.82 -4.23 0.99
C HIS A 48 1.01 -4.61 2.48
N ASP A 49 2.08 -5.33 2.81
CA ASP A 49 2.37 -5.71 4.20
C ASP A 49 2.60 -4.48 5.09
N ALA A 50 3.41 -3.51 4.63
CA ALA A 50 3.68 -2.27 5.36
C ALA A 50 2.39 -1.47 5.63
N VAL A 51 1.48 -1.41 4.66
CA VAL A 51 0.15 -0.78 4.82
C VAL A 51 -0.68 -1.55 5.85
N VAL A 52 -0.73 -2.88 5.76
CA VAL A 52 -1.46 -3.72 6.72
C VAL A 52 -0.91 -3.52 8.15
N GLN A 53 0.41 -3.46 8.31
CA GLN A 53 1.05 -3.19 9.61
C GLN A 53 0.74 -1.78 10.12
N ALA A 54 0.81 -0.75 9.27
CA ALA A 54 0.50 0.62 9.64
C ALA A 54 -0.95 0.75 10.13
N VAL A 55 -1.89 0.19 9.36
CA VAL A 55 -3.31 0.09 9.72
C VAL A 55 -3.50 -0.62 11.06
N ARG A 56 -2.87 -1.79 11.26
CA ARG A 56 -2.96 -2.56 12.50
C ARG A 56 -2.45 -1.77 13.69
N ASN A 57 -1.38 -0.99 13.51
CA ASN A 57 -0.78 -0.17 14.55
C ASN A 57 -1.55 1.15 14.79
N GLY A 58 -2.65 1.39 14.06
CA GLY A 58 -3.42 2.64 14.15
C GLY A 58 -2.76 3.83 13.43
N GLY A 59 -1.71 3.60 12.65
CA GLY A 59 -1.20 4.56 11.68
C GLY A 59 -2.26 4.75 10.61
N GLY A 60 -2.74 5.98 10.45
CA GLY A 60 -3.87 6.31 9.57
C GLY A 60 -3.64 5.99 8.09
N ALA A 61 -4.56 6.47 7.24
CA ALA A 61 -4.61 6.24 5.79
C ALA A 61 -3.47 6.91 4.99
N VAL A 62 -2.24 6.87 5.48
CA VAL A 62 -1.04 7.41 4.85
C VAL A 62 -0.22 6.23 4.37
N VAL A 63 0.11 6.22 3.08
CA VAL A 63 1.06 5.24 2.56
C VAL A 63 2.38 5.51 3.30
N PRO A 64 2.96 4.54 4.03
CA PRO A 64 4.26 4.75 4.64
C PRO A 64 5.23 5.20 3.55
N ALA A 65 6.19 6.07 3.89
CA ALA A 65 7.25 6.50 2.99
C ALA A 65 8.15 5.29 2.65
N TRP A 66 7.60 4.38 1.85
CA TRP A 66 8.28 3.24 1.31
C TRP A 66 9.07 3.81 0.14
N ALA A 67 10.37 3.94 0.32
CA ALA A 67 11.23 4.12 -0.82
C ALA A 67 11.13 2.79 -1.60
N PRO A 68 10.69 2.77 -2.87
CA PRO A 68 11.03 1.64 -3.71
C PRO A 68 12.54 1.47 -3.59
N GLN A 69 13.01 0.26 -3.30
CA GLN A 69 14.41 -0.08 -3.48
C GLN A 69 14.75 0.01 -4.98
N GLU A 70 14.79 1.22 -5.53
CA GLU A 70 15.34 1.49 -6.83
C GLU A 70 16.85 1.26 -6.72
N GLY A 71 17.33 0.23 -7.42
CA GLY A 71 18.77 0.02 -7.61
C GLY A 71 19.39 -1.13 -6.83
N ARG A 72 18.89 -2.35 -7.00
CA ARG A 72 19.78 -3.53 -7.03
C ARG A 72 19.89 -3.98 -8.48
N THR A 73 20.78 -3.33 -9.22
CA THR A 73 21.18 -3.65 -10.58
C THR A 73 21.41 -5.16 -10.69
N ALA A 74 20.55 -5.89 -11.41
CA ALA A 74 20.89 -7.22 -11.89
C ALA A 74 21.90 -7.04 -13.04
N GLY A 75 23.16 -6.86 -12.68
CA GLY A 75 24.28 -7.06 -13.59
C GLY A 75 24.74 -8.52 -13.51
N HIS A 76 24.55 -9.28 -14.59
CA HIS A 76 25.63 -9.85 -15.42
C HIS A 76 25.02 -10.71 -16.52
#